data_AF-A0A3B8UK94-F1
#
_entry.id   AF-A0A3B8UK94-F1
#
_cell.length_a   1.000
_cell.length_b   1.000
_cell.length_c   1.000
_cell.angle_alpha   90.00
_cell.angle_beta   90.00
_cell.angle_gamma   90.00
#
_symmetry.space_group_name_H-M   'P 1'
#
loop_
_entity.id
_entity.type
_entity.pdbx_description
1 polymer ?
#
loop_
_entity_poly.entity_id
_entity_poly.type
_entity_poly.pdbx_seq_one_letter_code
_entity_poly.pdbx_strand_id
1 'polypeptide(L)'
;MAGGRTNVRAEAVAALRRRLGHDFKDASLLEHALTHSSVGEGAGPQVPADNERLEFLGDRVLGLLVADRLVRDFPAADEGQLSARLHALVD
;
A
#
# COMPACT_ATOMS: atom_id res chain seq x y z
N MET A 1 -3.73 -13.10 38.56
CA MET A 1 -4.95 -13.20 37.73
C MET A 1 -5.15 -11.90 36.97
N ALA A 2 -4.62 -11.82 35.75
CA ALA A 2 -5.02 -10.90 34.68
C ALA A 2 -4.27 -11.34 33.42
N GLY A 3 -4.77 -12.38 32.74
CA GLY A 3 -4.26 -12.77 31.43
C GLY A 3 -4.62 -11.67 30.44
N GLY A 4 -3.69 -10.74 30.22
CA GLY A 4 -3.84 -9.68 29.24
C GLY A 4 -4.01 -10.31 27.86
N ARG A 5 -5.19 -10.12 27.25
CA ARG A 5 -5.42 -10.53 25.87
C ARG A 5 -4.45 -9.75 24.99
N THR A 6 -3.45 -10.43 24.45
CA THR A 6 -2.52 -9.88 23.47
C THR A 6 -3.29 -9.30 22.30
N ASN A 7 -3.05 -8.02 21.98
CA ASN A 7 -3.66 -7.39 20.81
C ASN A 7 -2.91 -7.88 19.56
N VAL A 8 -3.39 -8.98 18.98
CA VAL A 8 -2.79 -9.66 17.82
C VAL A 8 -2.61 -8.71 16.64
N ARG A 9 -3.54 -7.77 16.41
CA ARG A 9 -3.40 -6.76 15.32
C ARG A 9 -2.21 -5.85 15.58
N ALA A 10 -2.08 -5.32 16.79
CA ALA A 10 -0.98 -4.42 17.13
C ALA A 10 0.39 -5.08 16.95
N GLU A 11 0.52 -6.37 17.32
CA GLU A 11 1.74 -7.14 17.10
C GLU A 11 2.04 -7.37 15.61
N ALA A 12 1.01 -7.71 14.82
CA ALA A 12 1.14 -7.89 13.38
C ALA A 12 1.57 -6.59 12.68
N VAL A 13 0.97 -5.45 13.04
CA VAL A 13 1.34 -4.12 12.53
C VAL A 13 2.78 -3.77 12.89
N ALA A 14 3.20 -4.02 14.13
CA ALA A 14 4.59 -3.79 14.55
C ALA A 14 5.57 -4.69 13.79
N ALA A 15 5.22 -5.95 13.54
CA ALA A 15 6.04 -6.86 12.74
C ALA A 15 6.14 -6.41 11.28
N LEU A 16 5.05 -5.91 10.69
CA LEU A 16 5.04 -5.36 9.34
C LEU A 16 5.98 -4.15 9.21
N ARG A 17 5.89 -3.17 10.12
CA ARG A 17 6.78 -1.99 10.11
C ARG A 17 8.26 -2.37 10.13
N ARG A 18 8.63 -3.34 10.97
CA ARG A 18 10.01 -3.87 11.02
C ARG A 18 10.43 -4.51 9.71
N ARG A 19 9.56 -5.30 9.07
CA ARG A 19 9.84 -5.96 7.78
C ARG A 19 9.96 -4.96 6.64
N LEU A 20 9.18 -3.89 6.66
CA LEU A 20 9.26 -2.81 5.68
C LEU A 20 10.48 -1.90 5.89
N GLY A 21 11.06 -1.89 7.10
CA GLY A 21 12.10 -0.94 7.47
C GLY A 21 11.62 0.52 7.41
N HIS A 22 10.32 0.74 7.56
CA HIS A 22 9.69 2.05 7.40
C HIS A 22 8.88 2.43 8.64
N ASP A 23 9.27 3.54 9.25
CA ASP A 23 8.52 4.18 10.33
C ASP A 23 7.58 5.25 9.76
N PHE A 24 6.28 4.92 9.77
CA PHE A 24 5.23 5.82 9.32
C PHE A 24 5.13 7.03 10.27
N LYS A 25 5.34 8.23 9.73
CA LYS A 25 5.20 9.49 10.49
C LYS A 25 3.78 9.66 11.05
N ASP A 26 2.79 9.22 10.28
CA ASP A 26 1.39 9.17 10.69
C ASP A 26 0.94 7.70 10.70
N ALA A 27 0.72 7.17 11.91
CA ALA A 27 0.27 5.80 12.10
C ALA A 27 -1.12 5.55 11.51
N SER A 28 -1.96 6.58 11.37
CA SER A 28 -3.32 6.44 10.84
C SER A 28 -3.30 6.07 9.35
N LEU A 29 -2.29 6.49 8.60
CA LEU A 29 -2.12 6.10 7.18
C LEU A 29 -1.87 4.61 7.02
N LEU A 30 -1.08 4.01 7.92
CA LEU A 30 -0.86 2.57 7.91
C LEU A 30 -2.13 1.81 8.31
N GLU A 31 -2.86 2.28 9.32
CA GLU A 31 -4.13 1.66 9.71
C GLU A 31 -5.15 1.70 8.58
N HIS A 32 -5.25 2.83 7.88
CA HIS A 32 -6.10 3.04 6.71
C HIS A 32 -5.70 2.10 5.56
N ALA A 33 -4.40 2.03 5.23
CA ALA A 33 -3.89 1.13 4.19
C ALA A 33 -4.12 -0.37 4.49
N LEU A 34 -4.24 -0.73 5.78
CA LEU A 34 -4.51 -2.10 6.25
C LEU A 34 -6.00 -2.36 6.53
N THR A 35 -6.89 -1.46 6.12
CA THR A 35 -8.35 -1.62 6.27
C THR A 35 -8.96 -1.91 4.90
N HIS A 36 -9.43 -3.14 4.72
CA HIS A 36 -10.16 -3.52 3.51
C HIS A 36 -11.62 -3.04 3.58
N SER A 37 -12.25 -2.76 2.44
CA SER A 37 -13.64 -2.27 2.35
C SER A 37 -14.67 -3.15 3.08
N SER A 38 -14.45 -4.47 3.08
CA SER A 38 -15.31 -5.44 3.81
C SER A 38 -15.32 -5.27 5.34
N VAL A 39 -14.38 -4.53 5.92
CA VAL A 39 -14.36 -4.22 7.37
C VAL A 39 -15.42 -3.15 7.72
N GLY A 40 -15.82 -2.33 6.74
CA GLY A 40 -16.80 -1.25 6.90
C GLY A 40 -18.25 -1.65 6.62
N GLU A 41 -18.50 -2.82 6.00
CA GLU A 41 -19.86 -3.30 5.74
C GLU A 41 -20.59 -3.60 7.04
N GLY A 42 -21.43 -2.66 7.49
CA GLY A 42 -22.28 -2.78 8.69
C GLY A 42 -21.70 -2.19 9.98
N ALA A 43 -20.52 -1.57 9.94
CA ALA A 43 -19.96 -0.91 11.10
C ALA A 43 -20.30 0.60 11.09
N GLY A 44 -20.68 1.13 12.25
CA GLY A 44 -21.22 2.50 12.41
C GLY A 44 -20.23 3.60 12.04
N PRO A 45 -20.53 4.89 12.28
CA PRO A 45 -19.77 6.05 11.79
C PRO A 45 -18.31 6.19 12.28
N GLN A 46 -17.76 5.17 12.95
CA GLN A 46 -16.41 5.13 13.52
C GLN A 46 -15.46 4.16 12.80
N VAL A 47 -15.85 3.57 11.67
CA VAL A 47 -14.94 2.73 10.86
C VAL A 47 -13.85 3.63 10.25
N PRO A 48 -12.57 3.24 10.35
CA PRO A 48 -11.51 3.85 9.55
C PRO A 48 -11.90 3.83 8.07
N ALA A 49 -11.56 4.89 7.32
CA ALA A 49 -11.71 4.85 5.87
C ALA A 49 -10.95 3.62 5.31
N ASP A 50 -11.52 2.99 4.29
CA ASP A 50 -10.94 1.84 3.61
C ASP A 50 -9.77 2.23 2.71
N ASN A 51 -8.95 1.26 2.36
CA ASN A 51 -7.73 1.49 1.60
C ASN A 51 -7.96 1.96 0.15
N GLU A 52 -9.19 2.00 -0.38
CA GLU A 52 -9.47 2.23 -1.82
C GLU A 52 -8.86 3.54 -2.33
N ARG A 53 -8.96 4.62 -1.54
CA ARG A 53 -8.39 5.92 -1.93
C ARG A 53 -6.85 5.91 -1.93
N LEU A 54 -6.25 5.18 -0.99
CA LEU A 54 -4.80 5.05 -0.90
C LEU A 54 -4.27 4.12 -2.00
N GLU A 55 -5.00 3.06 -2.34
CA GLU A 55 -4.73 2.15 -3.46
C GLU A 55 -4.76 2.92 -4.78
N PHE A 56 -5.85 3.63 -5.07
CA PHE A 56 -5.97 4.45 -6.28
C PHE A 56 -4.80 5.43 -6.47
N LEU A 57 -4.34 6.07 -5.39
CA LEU A 57 -3.20 6.97 -5.42
C LEU A 57 -1.88 6.19 -5.58
N GLY A 58 -1.73 5.10 -4.83
CA GLY A 58 -0.54 4.25 -4.81
C GLY A 58 -0.21 3.69 -6.18
N ASP A 59 -1.21 3.19 -6.92
CA ASP A 59 -1.02 2.62 -8.26
C ASP A 59 -0.41 3.64 -9.23
N ARG A 60 -0.91 4.88 -9.18
CA ARG A 60 -0.42 5.97 -10.04
C ARG A 60 0.99 6.43 -9.66
N VAL A 61 1.29 6.46 -8.37
CA VAL A 61 2.65 6.77 -7.88
C VAL A 61 3.62 5.68 -8.30
N LEU A 62 3.25 4.41 -8.12
CA LEU A 62 4.09 3.27 -8.52
C LEU A 62 4.29 3.24 -10.04
N GLY A 63 3.23 3.42 -10.82
CA GLY A 63 3.29 3.50 -12.27
C GLY A 63 4.22 4.62 -12.76
N LEU A 64 4.18 5.81 -12.15
CA LEU A 64 5.11 6.89 -12.47
C LEU A 64 6.56 6.50 -12.19
N LEU A 65 6.86 5.94 -11.02
CA LEU A 65 8.22 5.55 -10.64
C LEU A 65 8.78 4.46 -11.56
N VAL A 66 7.96 3.49 -11.97
CA VAL A 66 8.36 2.43 -12.89
C VAL A 66 8.55 2.98 -14.30
N ALA A 67 7.64 3.81 -14.81
CA ALA A 67 7.79 4.44 -16.11
C ALA A 67 9.09 5.28 -16.20
N ASP A 68 9.34 6.10 -15.19
CA ASP A 68 10.55 6.92 -15.06
C ASP A 68 11.83 6.05 -15.01
N ARG A 69 11.79 4.90 -14.32
CA ARG A 69 12.89 3.94 -14.32
C ARG A 69 13.09 3.28 -15.70
N LEU A 70 12.03 2.86 -16.37
CA LEU A 70 12.10 2.21 -17.69
C LEU A 70 12.66 3.15 -18.76
N VAL A 71 12.26 4.43 -18.76
CA VAL A 71 12.80 5.44 -19.68
C VAL A 71 14.31 5.60 -19.50
N ARG A 72 14.80 5.61 -18.25
CA ARG A 72 16.25 5.69 -17.97
C ARG A 72 17.01 4.43 -18.34
N ASP A 73 16.44 3.26 -18.08
CA ASP A 73 17.12 1.98 -18.28
C ASP A 73 17.11 1.54 -19.76
N PHE A 74 16.14 2.01 -20.54
CA PHE A 74 15.95 1.64 -21.95
C PHE A 74 15.81 2.89 -22.85
N PRO A 75 16.85 3.73 -22.97
CA PRO A 75 16.76 5.01 -23.69
C PRO A 75 16.52 4.89 -25.21
N ALA A 76 16.69 3.69 -25.79
CA ALA A 76 16.44 3.42 -27.20
C ALA A 76 15.09 2.73 -27.46
N ALA A 77 14.32 2.43 -26.42
CA ALA A 77 13.02 1.79 -26.57
C ALA A 77 11.95 2.80 -27.03
N ASP A 78 11.04 2.35 -27.89
CA ASP A 78 9.87 3.13 -28.26
C ASP A 78 8.75 3.04 -27.20
N GLU A 79 7.70 3.84 -27.36
CA GLU A 79 6.55 3.88 -26.44
C GLU A 79 5.91 2.50 -26.26
N GLY A 80 5.71 1.73 -27.34
CA GLY A 80 5.06 0.42 -27.27
C GLY A 80 5.88 -0.59 -26.46
N GLN A 81 7.20 -0.57 -26.65
CA GLN A 81 8.15 -1.39 -25.90
C GLN A 81 8.23 -1.02 -24.41
N LEU A 82 8.11 0.27 -24.08
CA LEU A 82 8.09 0.76 -22.70
C LEU A 82 6.76 0.40 -22.02
N SER A 83 5.63 0.62 -22.69
CA SER A 83 4.30 0.27 -22.19
C SER A 83 4.15 -1.23 -21.91
N ALA A 84 4.64 -2.09 -22.81
CA ALA A 84 4.64 -3.53 -22.59
C ALA A 84 5.47 -3.95 -21.36
N ARG A 85 6.59 -3.26 -21.09
CA ARG A 85 7.42 -3.50 -19.90
C ARG A 85 6.77 -2.96 -18.63
N LEU A 86 6.11 -1.82 -18.70
CA LEU A 86 5.38 -1.23 -17.58
C LEU A 86 4.28 -2.18 -17.10
N HIS A 87 3.44 -2.67 -18.02
CA HIS A 87 2.36 -3.61 -17.71
C HIS A 87 2.88 -4.94 -17.15
N ALA A 88 4.08 -5.38 -17.54
CA ALA A 88 4.68 -6.59 -16.94
C ALA A 88 5.14 -6.41 -15.48
N LEU A 89 5.23 -5.16 -14.99
CA LEU A 89 5.72 -4.83 -13.65
C LEU A 89 4.62 -4.27 -12.73
N VAL A 90 3.64 -3.57 -13.29
CA VAL A 90 2.54 -2.91 -12.59
C VAL A 90 1.28 -3.10 -13.42
N ASP A 91 0.27 -3.74 -12.84
CA ASP A 91 -1.06 -3.96 -13.42
C ASP A 91 -2.06 -2.90 -12.93
#